data_AF-A0A1C7F8J8-F1
#
_entry.id   AF-A0A1C7F8J8-F1
#
_cell.length_a   1.000
_cell.length_b   1.000
_cell.length_c   1.000
_cell.angle_alpha   90.00
_cell.angle_beta   90.00
_cell.angle_gamma   90.00
#
_symmetry.space_group_name_H-M   'P 1'
#
loop_
_entity.id
_entity.type
_entity.pdbx_description
1 polymer ?
#
loop_
_entity_poly.entity_id
_entity_poly.type
_entity_poly.pdbx_seq_one_letter_code
_entity_poly.pdbx_strand_id
1 'polypeptide(L)'
;MSKAILTEIRDSLAEIKAFAMSPAIVAEFTPEQEDQLKRHLKKASLNSGAMQNLVLSESVRPAIKSRDVFDIVSAINILSMSNVDVLHVHVRFSAHVNCFSVHVNPLNSSYTSGIRDDELLNESVWLYEGDSLQRLLAIEGQVTELIIEAREEAEAKAEVETC
;
A
#
# COMPACT_ATOMS: atom_id res chain seq x y z
N MET A 1 -42.82 29.65 7.77
CA MET A 1 -42.02 29.11 6.64
C MET A 1 -42.82 27.98 6.01
N SER A 2 -42.80 27.73 4.69
CA SER A 2 -42.79 26.33 4.18
C SER A 2 -43.27 26.08 2.74
N LYS A 3 -44.03 26.92 2.03
CA LYS A 3 -44.42 26.54 0.64
C LYS A 3 -43.50 27.10 -0.45
N ALA A 4 -43.22 28.41 -0.40
CA ALA A 4 -42.39 29.09 -1.39
C ALA A 4 -40.95 28.50 -1.47
N ILE A 5 -40.34 28.25 -0.31
CA ILE A 5 -38.99 27.67 -0.23
C ILE A 5 -38.96 26.24 -0.77
N LEU A 6 -40.00 25.44 -0.53
CA LEU A 6 -40.04 24.05 -1.04
C LEU A 6 -40.29 24.00 -2.56
N THR A 7 -41.01 24.97 -3.12
CA THR A 7 -41.13 25.12 -4.58
C THR A 7 -39.80 25.55 -5.20
N GLU A 8 -39.12 26.52 -4.61
CA GLU A 8 -37.83 27.00 -5.12
C GLU A 8 -36.75 25.90 -5.07
N ILE A 9 -36.67 25.13 -3.98
CA ILE A 9 -35.78 23.97 -3.89
C ILE A 9 -36.11 22.92 -4.95
N ARG A 10 -37.40 22.66 -5.22
CA ARG A 10 -37.82 21.68 -6.24
C ARG A 10 -37.42 22.14 -7.64
N ASP A 11 -37.60 23.41 -7.94
CA ASP A 11 -37.31 23.99 -9.25
C ASP A 11 -35.79 24.02 -9.49
N SER A 12 -34.99 24.40 -8.48
CA SER A 12 -33.52 24.30 -8.55
C SER A 12 -33.03 22.86 -8.75
N LEU A 13 -33.69 21.87 -8.12
CA LEU A 13 -33.34 20.46 -8.31
C LEU A 13 -33.67 19.95 -9.71
N ALA A 14 -34.75 20.45 -10.32
CA ALA A 14 -35.13 20.12 -11.69
C ALA A 14 -34.13 20.71 -12.70
N GLU A 15 -33.65 21.93 -12.48
CA GLU A 15 -32.63 22.57 -13.32
C GLU A 15 -31.28 21.84 -13.24
N ILE A 16 -30.83 21.47 -12.04
CA ILE A 16 -29.59 20.70 -11.85
C ILE A 16 -29.70 19.34 -12.54
N LYS A 17 -30.86 18.68 -12.45
CA LYS A 17 -31.10 17.40 -13.12
C LYS A 17 -31.10 17.55 -14.64
N ALA A 18 -31.71 18.61 -15.17
CA ALA A 18 -31.66 18.90 -16.60
C ALA A 18 -30.24 19.20 -17.09
N PHE A 19 -29.43 19.89 -16.29
CA PHE A 19 -28.02 20.16 -16.57
C PHE A 19 -27.18 18.86 -16.55
N ALA A 20 -27.39 18.00 -15.55
CA ALA A 20 -26.70 16.72 -15.44
C ALA A 20 -27.11 15.69 -16.50
N MET A 21 -28.33 15.80 -17.03
CA MET A 21 -28.82 14.97 -18.14
C MET A 21 -28.47 15.53 -19.53
N SER A 22 -27.70 16.62 -19.60
CA SER A 22 -27.12 17.09 -20.85
C SER A 22 -26.07 16.07 -21.34
N PRO A 23 -26.19 15.55 -22.57
CA PRO A 23 -25.28 14.54 -23.13
C PRO A 23 -23.83 15.04 -23.28
N ALA A 24 -23.55 16.31 -22.98
CA ALA A 24 -22.21 16.87 -23.00
C ALA A 24 -21.36 16.51 -21.76
N ILE A 25 -21.98 16.08 -20.63
CA ILE A 25 -21.24 15.77 -19.38
C ILE A 25 -21.09 14.25 -19.17
N VAL A 26 -21.95 13.44 -19.80
CA VAL A 26 -21.76 11.98 -19.91
C VAL A 26 -21.08 11.66 -21.24
N ALA A 27 -19.92 12.25 -21.48
CA ALA A 27 -19.07 11.82 -22.59
C ALA A 27 -18.39 10.51 -22.15
N GLU A 28 -19.03 9.38 -22.42
CA GLU A 28 -18.31 8.12 -22.55
C GLU A 28 -17.17 8.35 -23.54
N PHE A 29 -15.93 8.06 -23.12
CA PHE A 29 -14.77 8.20 -24.00
C PHE A 29 -15.04 7.44 -25.29
N THR A 30 -14.83 8.08 -26.44
CA THR A 30 -15.00 7.35 -27.70
C THR A 30 -13.93 6.25 -27.78
N PRO A 31 -14.21 5.10 -28.43
CA PRO A 31 -13.25 4.00 -28.53
C PRO A 31 -11.90 4.44 -29.12
N GLU A 32 -11.93 5.46 -29.97
CA GLU A 32 -10.76 6.04 -30.62
C GLU A 32 -9.90 6.87 -29.64
N GLN A 33 -10.52 7.61 -28.70
CA GLN A 33 -9.80 8.33 -27.65
C GLN A 33 -9.17 7.37 -26.63
N GLU A 34 -9.85 6.26 -26.31
CA GLU A 34 -9.32 5.23 -25.43
C GLU A 34 -8.12 4.51 -26.07
N ASP A 35 -8.19 4.20 -27.37
CA ASP A 35 -7.09 3.63 -28.13
C ASP A 35 -5.91 4.58 -28.26
N GLN A 36 -6.15 5.88 -28.43
CA GLN A 36 -5.11 6.90 -28.46
C GLN A 36 -4.37 6.99 -27.12
N LEU A 37 -5.12 6.95 -26.01
CA LEU A 37 -4.57 6.97 -24.66
C LEU A 37 -3.74 5.71 -24.38
N LYS A 38 -4.22 4.53 -24.78
CA LYS A 38 -3.48 3.26 -24.69
C LYS A 38 -2.17 3.31 -25.48
N ARG A 39 -2.19 3.89 -26.70
CA ARG A 39 -0.98 4.07 -27.50
C ARG A 39 0.01 5.04 -26.86
N HIS A 40 -0.46 6.13 -26.26
CA HIS A 40 0.38 7.12 -25.59
C HIS A 40 1.03 6.54 -24.32
N LEU A 41 0.29 5.78 -23.52
CA LEU A 41 0.82 5.07 -22.35
C LEU A 41 1.86 4.02 -22.74
N LYS A 42 1.59 3.24 -23.80
CA LYS A 42 2.54 2.24 -24.30
C LYS A 42 3.82 2.88 -24.84
N LYS A 43 3.73 4.04 -25.49
CA LYS A 43 4.88 4.80 -25.97
C LYS A 43 5.68 5.44 -24.83
N ALA A 44 5.02 5.89 -23.76
CA ALA A 44 5.68 6.39 -22.56
C ALA A 44 6.42 5.25 -21.81
N SER A 45 5.84 4.06 -21.75
CA SER A 45 6.45 2.86 -21.15
C SER A 45 7.73 2.37 -21.86
N LEU A 46 7.93 2.73 -23.13
CA LEU A 46 9.09 2.29 -23.93
C LEU A 46 10.28 3.26 -23.87
N ASN A 47 10.08 4.48 -23.35
CA ASN A 47 11.08 5.54 -23.39
C ASN A 47 11.72 5.88 -22.04
N SER A 48 11.31 5.25 -20.94
CA SER A 48 11.95 5.41 -19.63
C SER A 48 12.45 4.07 -19.11
N GLY A 49 13.76 3.81 -19.31
CA GLY A 49 14.50 2.72 -18.64
C GLY A 49 14.65 2.90 -17.12
N ALA A 50 13.67 3.52 -16.45
CA ALA A 50 13.67 3.84 -15.03
C ALA A 50 12.41 3.34 -14.30
N MET A 51 11.58 2.50 -14.93
CA MET A 51 10.36 1.97 -14.32
C MET A 51 10.24 0.45 -14.45
N GLN A 52 11.35 -0.26 -14.25
CA GLN A 52 11.31 -1.72 -14.11
C GLN A 52 10.53 -2.18 -12.85
N ASN A 53 10.26 -1.26 -11.89
CA ASN A 53 9.49 -1.54 -10.67
C ASN A 53 7.98 -1.21 -10.77
N LEU A 54 7.47 -0.86 -11.95
CA LEU A 54 6.05 -0.47 -12.14
C LEU A 54 5.18 -1.53 -12.82
N VAL A 55 5.70 -2.76 -12.92
CA VAL A 55 4.90 -3.98 -13.18
C VAL A 55 4.35 -4.53 -11.86
N LEU A 56 4.00 -3.65 -10.91
CA LEU A 56 2.94 -3.96 -9.97
C LEU A 56 1.65 -4.00 -10.81
N SER A 57 1.26 -5.22 -11.15
CA SER A 57 0.21 -5.54 -12.12
C SER A 57 -1.02 -4.62 -12.01
N GLU A 58 -1.65 -4.39 -13.15
CA GLU A 58 -2.90 -3.62 -13.29
C GLU A 58 -4.04 -4.15 -12.37
N SER A 59 -3.89 -5.35 -11.80
CA SER A 59 -4.77 -5.93 -10.78
C SER A 59 -4.55 -5.42 -9.34
N VAL A 60 -3.43 -4.75 -9.04
CA VAL A 60 -3.12 -4.17 -7.71
C VAL A 60 -3.68 -2.74 -7.58
N ARG A 61 -3.95 -2.06 -8.70
CA ARG A 61 -4.50 -0.69 -8.72
C ARG A 61 -5.87 -0.52 -8.03
N PRO A 62 -6.79 -1.50 -7.98
CA PRO A 62 -8.01 -1.39 -7.18
C PRO A 62 -7.77 -1.67 -5.69
N ALA A 63 -6.76 -2.46 -5.32
CA ALA A 63 -6.45 -2.80 -3.93
C ALA A 63 -5.75 -1.66 -3.18
N ILE A 64 -5.06 -0.77 -3.91
CA ILE A 64 -4.44 0.45 -3.35
C ILE A 64 -5.50 1.52 -3.00
N LYS A 65 -6.74 1.42 -3.51
CA LYS A 65 -7.73 2.51 -3.42
C LYS A 65 -8.44 2.68 -2.07
N SER A 66 -8.13 1.88 -1.04
CA SER A 66 -8.72 2.12 0.29
C SER A 66 -7.97 1.52 1.49
N ARG A 67 -6.65 1.25 1.38
CA ARG A 67 -5.92 0.77 2.57
C ARG A 67 -5.64 1.94 3.50
N ASP A 68 -6.23 1.89 4.69
CA ASP A 68 -5.96 2.84 5.76
C ASP A 68 -4.67 2.44 6.50
N VAL A 69 -4.14 3.37 7.30
CA VAL A 69 -3.00 3.13 8.21
C VAL A 69 -3.20 1.87 9.05
N PHE A 70 -4.42 1.65 9.54
CA PHE A 70 -4.76 0.48 10.34
C PHE A 70 -4.67 -0.83 9.56
N ASP A 71 -5.02 -0.84 8.27
CA ASP A 71 -4.95 -2.04 7.43
C ASP A 71 -3.50 -2.46 7.16
N ILE A 72 -2.60 -1.48 7.03
CA ILE A 72 -1.17 -1.75 6.80
C ILE A 72 -0.51 -2.20 8.10
N VAL A 73 -0.79 -1.53 9.22
CA VAL A 73 -0.31 -1.95 10.55
C VAL A 73 -0.78 -3.37 10.86
N SER A 74 -2.04 -3.69 10.58
CA SER A 74 -2.57 -5.03 10.77
C SER A 74 -1.89 -6.05 9.88
N ALA A 75 -1.65 -5.74 8.60
CA ALA A 75 -0.94 -6.63 7.69
C ALA A 75 0.50 -6.92 8.15
N ILE A 76 1.25 -5.91 8.58
CA ILE A 76 2.61 -6.09 9.14
C ILE A 76 2.57 -7.01 10.36
N ASN A 77 1.57 -6.85 11.24
CA ASN A 77 1.42 -7.70 12.42
C ASN A 77 1.01 -9.15 12.07
N ILE A 78 0.22 -9.35 11.01
CA ILE A 78 -0.09 -10.69 10.52
C ILE A 78 1.17 -11.34 9.91
N LEU A 79 1.94 -10.59 9.12
CA LEU A 79 3.21 -11.05 8.56
C LEU A 79 4.19 -11.47 9.66
N SER A 80 4.32 -10.68 10.72
CA SER A 80 5.20 -11.03 11.85
C SER A 80 4.78 -12.32 12.53
N MET A 81 3.49 -12.45 12.87
CA MET A 81 2.96 -13.63 13.55
C MET A 81 2.99 -14.90 12.70
N SER A 82 2.97 -14.77 11.37
CA SER A 82 2.94 -15.91 10.46
C SER A 82 4.32 -16.42 10.03
N ASN A 83 5.39 -15.66 10.32
CA ASN A 83 6.75 -15.94 9.84
C ASN A 83 7.78 -16.01 10.97
N VAL A 84 7.33 -16.44 12.16
CA VAL A 84 8.18 -16.60 13.36
C VAL A 84 9.26 -17.67 13.22
N ASP A 85 9.10 -18.56 12.23
CA ASP A 85 10.01 -19.65 11.89
C ASP A 85 11.25 -19.18 11.12
N VAL A 86 11.20 -18.01 10.48
CA VAL A 86 12.28 -17.52 9.61
C VAL A 86 12.93 -16.24 10.13
N LEU A 87 12.19 -15.34 10.75
CA LEU A 87 12.68 -14.06 11.24
C LEU A 87 11.98 -13.65 12.52
N HIS A 88 12.67 -12.83 13.31
CA HIS A 88 12.06 -12.16 14.45
C HIS A 88 11.62 -10.75 14.03
N VAL A 89 10.35 -10.63 13.59
CA VAL A 89 9.73 -9.35 13.28
C VAL A 89 9.02 -8.83 14.52
N HIS A 90 9.44 -7.67 14.99
CA HIS A 90 8.86 -7.00 16.14
C HIS A 90 8.13 -5.75 15.70
N VAL A 91 6.95 -5.56 16.27
CA VAL A 91 6.05 -4.46 15.94
C VAL A 91 5.71 -3.73 17.23
N ARG A 92 5.90 -2.41 17.25
CA ARG A 92 5.64 -1.59 18.44
C ARG A 92 4.88 -0.33 18.08
N PHE A 93 3.81 -0.07 18.83
CA PHE A 93 3.12 1.22 18.79
C PHE A 93 3.37 2.02 20.07
N SER A 94 3.89 3.23 19.91
CA SER A 94 4.18 4.19 20.97
C SER A 94 3.12 5.28 20.99
N ALA A 95 2.01 5.02 21.70
CA ALA A 95 0.84 5.91 21.72
C ALA A 95 1.14 7.34 22.18
N HIS A 96 2.07 7.53 23.13
CA HIS A 96 2.45 8.83 23.68
C HIS A 96 3.08 9.80 22.65
N VAL A 97 3.63 9.27 21.55
CA VAL A 97 4.20 10.04 20.43
C VAL A 97 3.54 9.70 19.10
N ASN A 98 2.47 8.90 19.11
CA ASN A 98 1.78 8.39 17.92
C ASN A 98 2.77 7.83 16.87
N CYS A 99 3.71 6.99 17.31
CA CYS A 99 4.76 6.43 16.46
C CYS A 99 4.64 4.91 16.36
N PHE A 100 4.71 4.40 15.14
CA PHE A 100 4.71 2.98 14.84
C PHE A 100 6.12 2.56 14.39
N SER A 101 6.70 1.58 15.08
CA SER A 101 8.05 1.11 14.85
C SER A 101 8.03 -0.36 14.47
N VAL A 102 8.87 -0.73 13.51
CA VAL A 102 9.08 -2.10 13.07
C VAL A 102 10.57 -2.39 13.07
N HIS A 103 10.96 -3.47 13.75
CA HIS A 103 12.33 -3.94 13.74
C HIS A 103 12.38 -5.43 13.41
N VAL A 104 13.28 -5.80 12.51
CA VAL A 104 13.44 -7.16 12.00
C VAL A 104 14.83 -7.66 12.36
N ASN A 105 14.88 -8.82 13.00
CA ASN A 105 16.11 -9.47 13.42
C ASN A 105 16.22 -10.86 12.76
N PRO A 106 17.46 -11.32 12.49
CA PRO A 106 17.70 -12.71 12.12
C PRO A 106 17.14 -13.71 13.15
N LEU A 107 16.82 -14.93 12.70
CA LEU A 107 16.29 -15.98 13.59
C LEU A 107 17.26 -16.37 14.70
N ASN A 108 18.57 -16.25 14.46
CA ASN A 108 19.63 -16.60 15.41
C ASN A 108 20.05 -15.44 16.33
N SER A 109 19.30 -14.33 16.34
CA SER A 109 19.57 -13.19 17.21
C SER A 109 19.51 -13.54 18.71
N SER A 110 20.46 -12.98 19.46
CA SER A 110 20.59 -13.09 20.91
C SER A 110 20.03 -11.83 21.59
N TYR A 111 18.91 -11.98 22.28
CA TYR A 111 18.29 -10.91 23.08
C TYR A 111 18.97 -10.67 24.43
N THR A 112 20.26 -10.97 24.54
CA THR A 112 21.01 -10.80 25.77
C THR A 112 21.33 -9.33 25.99
N SER A 113 21.09 -8.85 27.22
CA SER A 113 21.41 -7.48 27.63
C SER A 113 22.84 -7.09 27.26
N GLY A 114 23.00 -6.00 26.50
CA GLY A 114 24.30 -5.42 26.15
C GLY A 114 24.88 -5.87 24.80
N ILE A 115 24.27 -6.85 24.13
CA ILE A 115 24.60 -7.21 22.75
C ILE A 115 23.56 -6.53 21.85
N ARG A 116 24.05 -5.67 20.94
CA ARG A 116 23.23 -5.20 19.81
C ARG A 116 23.50 -6.15 18.67
N ASP A 117 22.50 -6.96 18.33
CA ASP A 117 22.54 -7.67 17.06
C ASP A 117 22.31 -6.69 15.91
N ASP A 118 22.90 -6.99 14.76
CA ASP A 118 22.67 -6.23 13.53
C ASP A 118 21.24 -6.47 13.06
N GLU A 119 20.38 -5.47 13.27
CA GLU A 119 19.00 -5.48 12.80
C GLU A 119 18.98 -5.40 11.27
N LEU A 120 18.17 -6.27 10.62
CA LEU A 120 17.96 -6.24 9.17
C LEU A 120 17.11 -5.04 8.75
N LEU A 121 16.22 -4.61 9.65
CA LEU A 121 15.37 -3.44 9.48
C LEU A 121 15.14 -2.80 10.84
N ASN A 122 15.22 -1.46 10.90
CA ASN A 122 14.78 -0.68 12.05
C ASN A 122 14.20 0.64 11.57
N GLU A 123 12.88 0.66 11.45
CA GLU A 123 12.15 1.80 10.91
C GLU A 123 11.07 2.26 11.87
N SER A 124 10.80 3.56 11.85
CA SER A 124 9.78 4.19 12.69
C SER A 124 9.06 5.30 11.94
N VAL A 125 7.73 5.29 12.03
CA VAL A 125 6.85 6.23 11.34
C VAL A 125 5.96 6.93 12.36
N TRP A 126 6.01 8.25 12.37
CA TRP A 126 5.05 9.05 13.12
C TRP A 126 3.75 9.15 12.34
N LEU A 127 2.66 8.64 12.91
CA LEU A 127 1.37 8.52 12.22
C LEU A 127 0.64 9.86 12.04
N TYR A 128 1.13 10.94 12.64
CA TYR A 128 0.62 12.29 12.42
C TYR A 128 1.25 12.98 11.20
N GLU A 129 2.30 12.40 10.61
CA GLU A 129 2.98 12.96 9.44
C GLU A 129 2.16 12.70 8.16
N GLY A 130 2.20 13.66 7.23
CA GLY A 130 1.38 13.60 6.00
C GLY A 130 1.80 12.50 5.01
N ASP A 131 3.02 11.98 5.13
CA ASP A 131 3.58 10.89 4.34
C ASP A 131 3.57 9.54 5.07
N SER A 132 2.96 9.47 6.26
CA SER A 132 2.92 8.27 7.10
C SER A 132 2.41 7.03 6.37
N LEU A 133 1.35 7.16 5.56
CA LEU A 133 0.80 6.05 4.77
C LEU A 133 1.82 5.50 3.76
N GLN A 134 2.52 6.39 3.04
CA GLN A 134 3.53 5.99 2.06
C GLN A 134 4.72 5.30 2.73
N ARG A 135 5.15 5.81 3.89
CA ARG A 135 6.22 5.21 4.67
C ARG A 135 5.84 3.84 5.22
N LEU A 136 4.61 3.68 5.68
CA LEU A 136 4.10 2.37 6.14
C LEU A 136 4.03 1.34 5.02
N LEU A 137 3.59 1.74 3.81
CA LEU A 137 3.60 0.86 2.63
C LEU A 137 5.02 0.44 2.25
N ALA A 138 6.00 1.35 2.34
CA ALA A 138 7.40 1.02 2.10
C ALA A 138 7.92 -0.01 3.11
N ILE A 139 7.60 0.17 4.40
CA ILE A 139 7.97 -0.77 5.47
C ILE A 139 7.30 -2.13 5.25
N GLU A 140 6.01 -2.18 4.93
CA GLU A 140 5.31 -3.43 4.61
C GLU A 140 6.00 -4.18 3.46
N GLY A 141 6.38 -3.47 2.41
CA GLY A 141 7.14 -4.02 1.29
C GLY A 141 8.50 -4.58 1.71
N GLN A 142 9.27 -3.82 2.49
CA GLN A 142 10.58 -4.26 2.99
C GLN A 142 10.48 -5.51 3.88
N VAL A 143 9.50 -5.55 4.79
CA VAL A 143 9.25 -6.72 5.64
C VAL A 143 8.88 -7.93 4.80
N THR A 144 8.04 -7.74 3.76
CA THR A 144 7.65 -8.83 2.86
C THR A 144 8.84 -9.39 2.11
N GLU A 145 9.70 -8.53 1.57
CA GLU A 145 10.91 -8.96 0.84
C GLU A 145 11.86 -9.74 1.76
N LEU A 146 12.14 -9.24 2.95
CA LEU A 146 13.01 -9.92 3.93
C LEU A 146 12.46 -11.31 4.29
N ILE A 147 11.14 -11.46 4.41
CA ILE A 147 10.50 -12.75 4.68
C ILE A 147 10.67 -13.71 3.49
N ILE A 148 10.52 -13.21 2.25
CA ILE A 148 10.69 -14.03 1.05
C ILE A 148 12.14 -14.54 0.98
N GLU A 149 13.13 -13.64 1.10
CA GLU A 149 14.54 -14.00 1.09
C GLU A 149 14.88 -15.02 2.19
N ALA A 150 14.39 -14.80 3.41
CA ALA A 150 14.64 -15.72 4.52
C ALA A 150 13.98 -17.10 4.31
N ARG A 151 12.81 -17.15 3.66
CA ARG A 151 12.14 -18.43 3.30
C ARG A 151 12.91 -19.16 2.21
N GLU A 152 13.33 -18.47 1.16
CA GLU A 152 14.15 -19.06 0.10
C GLU A 152 15.46 -19.63 0.65
N GLU A 153 16.13 -18.92 1.57
CA GLU A 153 17.34 -19.42 2.22
C GLU A 153 17.07 -20.64 3.12
N ALA A 154 15.94 -20.65 3.85
CA ALA A 154 15.55 -21.78 4.68
C ALA A 154 15.23 -23.04 3.85
N GLU A 155 14.55 -22.88 2.72
CA GLU A 155 14.25 -23.96 1.78
C GLU A 155 15.54 -24.51 1.15
N ALA A 156 16.45 -23.65 0.70
CA ALA A 156 17.73 -24.06 0.14
C ALA A 156 18.58 -24.87 1.13
N LYS A 157 18.58 -24.50 2.43
CA LYS A 157 19.28 -25.28 3.47
C LYS A 157 18.65 -26.65 3.70
N ALA A 158 17.32 -26.72 3.69
CA ALA A 158 16.59 -27.98 3.87
C ALA A 158 16.84 -28.98 2.72
N GLU A 159 16.97 -28.51 1.48
CA GLU A 159 17.30 -29.36 0.33
C GLU A 159 18.72 -29.93 0.39
N VAL A 160 19.69 -29.18 0.93
CA VAL A 160 21.08 -29.63 1.09
C VAL A 160 21.21 -30.70 2.19
N GLU A 161 20.43 -30.62 3.27
CA GLU A 161 20.47 -31.61 4.35
C GLU A 161 19.78 -32.94 4.01
N THR A 162 19.02 -32.99 2.91
CA THR A 162 18.27 -34.18 2.49
C THR A 162 18.91 -34.96 1.32
N CYS A 163 20.09 -34.54 0.85
CA CYS A 163 20.91 -35.23 -0.17
C CYS A 163 22.17 -35.87 0.45
#